data_AF-A0A2T2TQU4-F1
#
_entry.id   AF-A0A2T2TQU4-F1
#
_cell.length_a   1.000
_cell.length_b   1.000
_cell.length_c   1.000
_cell.angle_alpha   90.00
_cell.angle_beta   90.00
_cell.angle_gamma   90.00
#
_symmetry.space_group_name_H-M   'P 1'
#
loop_
_entity.id
_entity.type
_entity.pdbx_description
1 polymer ?
#
loop_
_entity_poly.entity_id
_entity_poly.type
_entity_poly.pdbx_seq_one_letter_code
_entity_poly.pdbx_strand_id
1 'polypeptide(L)'
;FNPTVAATARSQFASGFNYDEVPPELALPDGAGARSLPVKVSGFMNPGIFKQTVGLTYDPRPWFTQRVGLASKQTIVSIERLRPVYGLPLSDQARIEAGLSSTTEFDRLIFENVRYTSTLGLFYAVSRTDEWPDATFENIVAMNVNDWLGVDFELTTLYDRDISDELQVKEILSVGVTLVFL
;
A
#
# COMPACT_ATOMS: atom_id res chain seq x y z
N PHE A 1 27.22 0.63 4.20
CA PHE A 1 26.11 -0.08 3.53
C PHE A 1 26.26 -1.56 3.80
N ASN A 2 25.17 -2.22 4.20
CA ASN A 2 25.15 -3.65 4.49
C ASN A 2 24.31 -4.37 3.41
N PRO A 3 24.73 -5.54 2.89
CA PRO A 3 23.90 -6.34 2.01
C PRO A 3 22.55 -6.66 2.63
N THR A 4 21.47 -6.68 1.85
CA THR A 4 20.13 -6.92 2.36
C THR A 4 19.27 -7.65 1.35
N VAL A 5 18.47 -8.59 1.88
CA VAL A 5 17.34 -9.19 1.18
C VAL A 5 16.09 -8.80 1.96
N ALA A 6 15.10 -8.27 1.27
CA ALA A 6 13.83 -7.86 1.86
C ALA A 6 12.67 -8.44 1.07
N ALA A 7 11.59 -8.79 1.77
CA ALA A 7 10.33 -9.20 1.18
C ALA A 7 9.20 -8.46 1.88
N THR A 8 8.25 -7.94 1.10
CA THR A 8 7.06 -7.24 1.58
C THR A 8 5.83 -7.82 0.89
N ALA A 9 4.74 -7.97 1.65
CA ALA A 9 3.47 -8.43 1.13
C ALA A 9 2.37 -7.48 1.63
N ARG A 10 1.51 -7.02 0.72
CA ARG A 10 0.38 -6.14 1.01
C ARG A 10 -0.86 -6.68 0.34
N SER A 11 -1.96 -6.80 1.09
CA SER A 11 -3.28 -7.05 0.53
C SER A 11 -4.36 -6.54 1.46
N GLN A 12 -5.57 -6.36 0.92
CA GLN A 12 -6.74 -6.00 1.72
C GLN A 12 -7.37 -7.26 2.27
N PHE A 13 -7.72 -7.34 3.56
CA PHE A 13 -8.39 -8.53 4.10
C PHE A 13 -9.92 -8.44 4.01
N ALA A 14 -10.47 -7.24 4.18
CA ALA A 14 -11.90 -6.99 4.03
C ALA A 14 -12.25 -6.66 2.57
N SER A 15 -13.51 -6.89 2.19
CA SER A 15 -14.00 -6.46 0.88
C SER A 15 -14.29 -4.96 0.89
N GLY A 16 -13.79 -4.25 -0.12
CA GLY A 16 -14.14 -2.86 -0.38
C GLY A 16 -15.22 -2.73 -1.45
N PHE A 17 -16.04 -1.70 -1.32
CA PHE A 17 -17.17 -1.43 -2.20
C PHE A 17 -17.17 0.05 -2.61
N ASN A 18 -17.45 0.32 -3.88
CA ASN A 18 -17.77 1.66 -4.36
C ASN A 18 -19.30 1.85 -4.30
N TYR A 19 -19.73 2.93 -3.66
CA TYR A 19 -21.14 3.26 -3.41
C TYR A 19 -21.66 4.37 -4.32
N ASP A 20 -20.77 5.08 -5.02
CA ASP A 20 -21.10 6.29 -5.77
C ASP A 20 -21.19 5.98 -7.26
N GLU A 21 -20.28 5.15 -7.76
CA GLU A 21 -20.22 4.81 -9.18
C GLU A 21 -19.69 3.41 -9.45
N VAL A 22 -19.98 2.92 -10.65
CA VAL A 22 -19.41 1.68 -11.18
C VAL A 22 -18.13 2.08 -11.92
N PRO A 23 -16.94 1.60 -11.50
CA PRO A 23 -15.71 1.88 -12.24
C PRO A 23 -15.88 1.55 -13.72
N PRO A 24 -15.36 2.37 -14.65
CA PRO A 24 -15.49 2.14 -16.09
C PRO A 24 -15.02 0.74 -16.52
N GLU A 25 -13.99 0.22 -15.86
CA GLU A 25 -13.43 -1.11 -16.08
C GLU A 25 -14.39 -2.23 -15.66
N LEU A 26 -15.34 -1.89 -14.80
CA LEU A 26 -16.42 -2.73 -14.30
C LEU A 26 -17.76 -2.43 -14.99
N ALA A 27 -17.83 -1.48 -15.92
CA ALA A 27 -19.04 -1.22 -16.68
C ALA A 27 -19.37 -2.41 -17.60
N LEU A 28 -20.66 -2.71 -17.73
CA LEU A 28 -21.13 -3.72 -18.67
C LEU A 28 -21.36 -3.06 -20.04
N PRO A 29 -21.20 -3.79 -21.16
CA PRO A 29 -21.53 -3.27 -22.49
C PRO A 29 -22.98 -2.78 -22.56
N ASP A 30 -23.22 -1.74 -23.37
CA ASP A 30 -24.55 -1.15 -23.56
C ASP A 30 -25.59 -2.24 -23.85
N GLY A 31 -26.57 -2.38 -22.94
CA GLY A 31 -27.68 -3.33 -23.04
C GLY A 31 -27.64 -4.53 -22.07
N ALA A 32 -26.54 -4.77 -21.35
CA ALA A 32 -26.43 -5.88 -20.38
C ALA A 32 -26.92 -5.54 -18.94
N GLY A 33 -27.60 -4.40 -18.78
CA GLY A 33 -28.02 -3.88 -17.47
C GLY A 33 -26.88 -3.18 -16.72
N ALA A 34 -27.18 -2.10 -16.01
CA ALA A 34 -26.19 -1.43 -15.16
C ALA A 34 -25.95 -2.26 -13.88
N ARG A 35 -24.70 -2.36 -13.42
CA ARG A 35 -24.43 -2.93 -12.09
C ARG A 35 -25.09 -2.03 -11.04
N SER A 36 -25.93 -2.60 -10.19
CA SER A 36 -26.51 -1.89 -9.05
C SER A 36 -25.44 -1.62 -8.01
N LEU A 37 -25.39 -0.38 -7.51
CA LEU A 37 -24.56 -0.01 -6.39
C LEU A 37 -25.06 -0.70 -5.10
N PRO A 38 -24.18 -1.08 -4.16
CA PRO A 38 -22.72 -0.92 -4.21
C PRO A 38 -22.01 -2.02 -5.01
N VAL A 39 -20.92 -1.67 -5.70
CA VAL A 39 -20.11 -2.62 -6.47
C VAL A 39 -18.83 -2.96 -5.71
N LYS A 40 -18.56 -4.25 -5.52
CA LYS A 40 -17.30 -4.72 -4.91
C LYS A 40 -16.12 -4.37 -5.83
N VAL A 41 -15.15 -3.64 -5.29
CA VAL A 41 -13.95 -3.17 -6.01
C VAL A 41 -12.65 -3.80 -5.49
N SER A 42 -12.64 -4.36 -4.28
CA SER A 42 -11.42 -4.93 -3.69
C SER A 42 -11.72 -6.07 -2.69
N GLY A 43 -10.66 -6.76 -2.25
CA GLY A 43 -10.74 -7.81 -1.23
C GLY A 43 -9.42 -8.55 -1.05
N PHE A 44 -9.44 -9.68 -0.33
CA PHE A 44 -8.25 -10.53 -0.16
C PHE A 44 -7.63 -10.92 -1.49
N MET A 45 -6.36 -10.58 -1.67
CA MET A 45 -5.58 -10.76 -2.91
C MET A 45 -6.18 -10.03 -4.13
N ASN A 46 -6.81 -8.88 -3.89
CA ASN A 46 -7.41 -7.99 -4.91
C ASN A 46 -7.19 -6.50 -4.54
N PRO A 47 -5.98 -5.95 -4.78
CA PRO A 47 -4.80 -6.66 -5.23
C PRO A 47 -4.02 -7.27 -4.05
N GLY A 48 -3.21 -8.28 -4.33
CA GLY A 48 -2.12 -8.75 -3.48
C GLY A 48 -0.80 -8.35 -4.11
N ILE A 49 -0.04 -7.49 -3.43
CA ILE A 49 1.25 -6.97 -3.90
C ILE A 49 2.35 -7.65 -3.11
N PHE A 50 3.28 -8.32 -3.80
CA PHE A 50 4.47 -8.93 -3.22
C PHE A 50 5.69 -8.28 -3.83
N LYS A 51 6.56 -7.71 -3.01
CA LYS A 51 7.81 -7.09 -3.48
C LYS A 51 9.00 -7.73 -2.79
N GLN A 52 9.90 -8.27 -3.58
CA GLN A 52 11.18 -8.83 -3.16
C GLN A 52 12.29 -7.86 -3.58
N THR A 53 13.29 -7.66 -2.75
CA THR A 53 14.41 -6.75 -3.03
C THR A 53 15.71 -7.37 -2.57
N VAL A 54 16.74 -7.26 -3.42
CA VAL A 54 18.13 -7.56 -3.10
C VAL A 54 18.93 -6.28 -3.31
N GLY A 55 19.65 -5.85 -2.28
CA GLY A 55 20.35 -4.58 -2.34
C GLY A 55 21.15 -4.25 -1.10
N LEU A 56 21.15 -2.97 -0.76
CA LEU A 56 21.97 -2.40 0.30
C LEU A 56 21.09 -1.62 1.28
N THR A 57 21.43 -1.75 2.56
CA THR A 57 20.87 -0.95 3.65
C THR A 57 21.90 0.06 4.15
N TYR A 58 21.44 1.27 4.44
CA TYR A 58 22.15 2.34 5.13
C TYR A 58 21.33 2.81 6.34
N ASP A 59 21.86 2.57 7.53
CA ASP A 59 21.21 2.74 8.83
C ASP A 59 22.16 3.45 9.82
N PRO A 60 22.55 4.71 9.54
CA PRO A 60 23.53 5.46 10.35
C PRO A 60 23.08 5.72 11.80
N ARG A 61 21.79 5.52 12.08
CA ARG A 61 21.15 5.74 13.37
C ARG A 61 20.04 4.69 13.55
N PRO A 62 19.71 4.27 14.78
CA PRO A 62 18.65 3.28 15.03
C PRO A 62 17.25 3.70 14.55
N TRP A 63 17.01 5.01 14.40
CA TRP A 63 15.71 5.58 14.02
C TRP A 63 15.58 5.89 12.53
N PHE A 64 16.60 5.62 11.70
CA PHE A 64 16.57 5.89 10.27
C PHE A 64 17.18 4.74 9.49
N THR A 65 16.43 4.25 8.50
CA THR A 65 16.90 3.20 7.59
C THR A 65 16.59 3.58 6.15
N GLN A 66 17.60 3.49 5.29
CA GLN A 66 17.45 3.60 3.84
C GLN A 66 17.82 2.26 3.22
N ARG A 67 16.93 1.68 2.41
CA ARG A 67 17.20 0.50 1.60
C ARG A 67 17.07 0.84 0.13
N VAL A 68 18.01 0.40 -0.68
CA VAL A 68 17.97 0.55 -2.14
C VAL A 68 18.40 -0.75 -2.79
N GLY A 69 17.78 -1.15 -3.89
CA GLY A 69 18.14 -2.41 -4.52
C GLY A 69 17.40 -2.72 -5.82
N LEU A 70 17.78 -3.84 -6.40
CA LEU A 70 17.01 -4.47 -7.47
C LEU A 70 15.81 -5.16 -6.84
N ALA A 71 14.66 -5.05 -7.48
CA ALA A 71 13.42 -5.56 -6.95
C ALA A 71 12.58 -6.27 -8.01
N SER A 72 11.78 -7.23 -7.53
CA SER A 72 10.70 -7.86 -8.27
C SER A 72 9.40 -7.52 -7.55
N LYS A 73 8.44 -6.90 -8.25
CA LYS A 73 7.09 -6.59 -7.77
C LYS A 73 6.11 -7.52 -8.49
N GLN A 74 5.30 -8.25 -7.74
CA GLN A 74 4.23 -9.09 -8.24
C GLN A 74 2.89 -8.54 -7.76
N THR A 75 2.00 -8.22 -8.69
CA THR A 75 0.62 -7.81 -8.43
C THR A 75 -0.30 -8.96 -8.79
N ILE A 76 -1.06 -9.48 -7.83
CA ILE A 76 -1.99 -10.60 -7.99
C ILE A 76 -3.42 -10.09 -7.81
N VAL A 77 -4.32 -10.45 -8.72
CA VAL A 77 -5.75 -10.15 -8.62
C VAL A 77 -6.55 -11.43 -8.81
N SER A 78 -6.98 -12.01 -7.69
CA SER A 78 -7.64 -13.32 -7.67
C SER A 78 -9.06 -13.32 -8.23
N ILE A 79 -9.78 -12.19 -8.17
CA ILE A 79 -11.12 -12.03 -8.73
C ILE A 79 -10.99 -11.51 -10.16
N GLU A 80 -11.32 -12.35 -11.14
CA GLU A 80 -11.12 -12.07 -12.57
C GLU A 80 -11.66 -10.71 -13.02
N ARG A 81 -12.92 -10.40 -12.68
CA ARG A 81 -13.54 -9.12 -13.07
C ARG A 81 -12.82 -7.89 -12.51
N LEU A 82 -12.02 -8.02 -11.46
CA LEU A 82 -11.29 -6.89 -10.84
C LEU A 82 -9.91 -6.68 -11.47
N ARG A 83 -9.43 -7.61 -12.31
CA ARG A 83 -8.11 -7.49 -12.96
C ARG A 83 -7.95 -6.16 -13.70
N PRO A 84 -8.93 -5.70 -14.50
CA PRO A 84 -8.79 -4.45 -15.24
C PRO A 84 -8.73 -3.21 -14.34
N VAL A 85 -9.38 -3.24 -13.17
CA VAL A 85 -9.34 -2.16 -12.14
C VAL A 85 -7.91 -1.93 -11.61
N TYR A 86 -7.05 -2.94 -11.71
CA TYR A 86 -5.66 -2.88 -11.26
C TYR A 86 -4.65 -2.91 -12.43
N GLY A 87 -5.12 -2.64 -13.65
CA GLY A 87 -4.28 -2.60 -14.85
C GLY A 87 -3.81 -3.98 -15.33
N LEU A 88 -4.54 -5.06 -15.01
CA LEU A 88 -4.29 -6.40 -15.55
C LEU A 88 -5.35 -6.78 -16.60
N PRO A 89 -4.96 -7.45 -17.70
CA PRO A 89 -5.90 -8.10 -18.60
C PRO A 89 -6.81 -9.10 -17.86
N LEU A 90 -8.04 -9.30 -18.36
CA LEU A 90 -8.95 -10.30 -17.78
C LEU A 90 -8.36 -11.71 -17.76
N SER A 91 -7.49 -12.06 -18.70
CA SER A 91 -6.82 -13.38 -18.74
C SER A 91 -5.74 -13.55 -17.66
N ASP A 92 -5.23 -12.46 -17.10
CA ASP A 92 -3.96 -12.46 -16.37
C ASP A 92 -4.22 -12.27 -14.87
N GLN A 93 -3.99 -13.33 -14.10
CA GLN A 93 -4.16 -13.26 -12.64
C GLN A 93 -3.02 -12.50 -11.95
N ALA A 94 -1.85 -12.40 -12.58
CA ALA A 94 -0.68 -11.77 -11.99
C ALA A 94 0.14 -11.01 -13.02
N ARG A 95 0.68 -9.86 -12.60
CA ARG A 95 1.70 -9.07 -13.30
C ARG A 95 3.00 -9.14 -12.50
N ILE A 96 4.13 -9.37 -13.17
CA ILE A 96 5.46 -9.40 -12.56
C ILE A 96 6.30 -8.31 -13.21
N GLU A 97 6.91 -7.47 -12.39
CA GLU A 97 7.68 -6.31 -12.80
C GLU A 97 9.05 -6.36 -12.14
N ALA A 98 10.11 -6.31 -12.94
CA ALA A 98 11.46 -6.07 -12.44
C ALA A 98 11.72 -4.57 -12.35
N GLY A 99 12.48 -4.14 -11.35
CA GLY A 99 12.63 -2.72 -11.09
C GLY A 99 13.74 -2.37 -10.11
N LEU A 100 13.84 -1.07 -9.84
CA LEU A 100 14.61 -0.52 -8.73
C LEU A 100 13.64 -0.23 -7.59
N SER A 101 14.04 -0.52 -6.35
CA SER A 101 13.31 -0.12 -5.17
C SER A 101 14.14 0.80 -4.28
N SER A 102 13.45 1.73 -3.64
CA SER A 102 13.98 2.56 -2.56
C SER A 102 12.97 2.55 -1.43
N THR A 103 13.41 2.24 -0.21
CA THR A 103 12.57 2.31 0.99
C THR A 103 13.30 3.15 2.03
N THR A 104 12.69 4.26 2.42
CA THR A 104 13.16 5.12 3.51
C THR A 104 12.22 4.94 4.70
N GLU A 105 12.78 4.61 5.86
CA GLU A 105 12.06 4.44 7.12
C GLU A 105 12.61 5.41 8.16
N PHE A 106 11.69 6.05 8.87
CA PHE A 106 11.95 6.84 10.05
C PHE A 106 11.10 6.30 11.19
N ASP A 107 11.71 5.98 12.33
CA ASP A 107 11.01 5.46 13.49
C ASP A 107 11.62 6.03 14.77
N ARG A 108 10.92 6.98 15.39
CA ARG A 108 11.46 7.70 16.54
C ARG A 108 10.40 8.08 17.56
N LEU A 109 10.76 7.94 18.83
CA LEU A 109 10.09 8.62 19.92
C LEU A 109 10.41 10.12 19.84
N ILE A 110 9.45 10.93 19.38
CA ILE A 110 9.63 12.38 19.18
C ILE A 110 9.30 13.18 20.44
N PHE A 111 8.44 12.64 21.30
CA PHE A 111 8.15 13.10 22.66
C PHE A 111 7.98 11.87 23.57
N GLU A 112 8.03 12.01 24.89
CA GLU A 112 8.01 10.90 25.86
C GLU A 112 6.91 9.85 25.60
N ASN A 113 5.74 10.29 25.14
CA ASN A 113 4.59 9.43 24.85
C ASN A 113 4.14 9.44 23.39
N VAL A 114 4.97 9.95 22.47
CA VAL A 114 4.62 10.11 21.06
C VAL A 114 5.69 9.49 20.17
N ARG A 115 5.33 8.40 19.51
CA ARG A 115 6.16 7.74 18.50
C ARG A 115 5.69 8.14 17.12
N TYR A 116 6.63 8.55 16.29
CA TYR A 116 6.40 8.82 14.89
C TYR A 116 7.10 7.77 14.04
N THR A 117 6.32 7.07 13.22
CA THR A 117 6.81 6.11 12.23
C THR A 117 6.42 6.60 10.85
N SER A 118 7.38 6.65 9.93
CA SER A 118 7.17 7.08 8.55
C SER A 118 7.92 6.16 7.61
N THR A 119 7.25 5.73 6.54
CA THR A 119 7.80 4.85 5.52
C THR A 119 7.50 5.43 4.15
N LEU A 120 8.55 5.78 3.41
CA LEU A 120 8.46 6.11 1.99
C LEU A 120 9.00 4.93 1.17
N GLY A 121 8.12 4.27 0.42
CA GLY A 121 8.46 3.23 -0.53
C GLY A 121 8.31 3.73 -1.96
N LEU A 122 9.38 3.64 -2.74
CA LEU A 122 9.40 3.91 -4.17
C LEU A 122 9.73 2.63 -4.94
N PHE A 123 9.07 2.44 -6.08
CA PHE A 123 9.37 1.37 -7.02
C PHE A 123 9.35 1.91 -8.45
N TYR A 124 10.42 1.65 -9.19
CA TYR A 124 10.54 2.05 -10.59
C TYR A 124 10.68 0.81 -11.47
N ALA A 125 9.67 0.54 -12.30
CA ALA A 125 9.66 -0.59 -13.21
C ALA A 125 10.56 -0.32 -14.42
N VAL A 126 11.47 -1.24 -14.76
CA VAL A 126 12.37 -1.04 -15.92
C VAL A 126 11.65 -1.12 -17.26
N SER A 127 10.45 -1.70 -17.29
CA SER A 127 9.61 -1.81 -18.49
C SER A 127 8.86 -0.52 -18.84
N ARG A 128 8.86 0.48 -17.95
CA ARG A 128 8.08 1.72 -18.08
C ARG A 128 8.91 2.92 -17.66
N THR A 129 9.74 3.38 -18.59
CA THR A 129 10.78 4.38 -18.28
C THR A 129 10.32 5.82 -18.39
N ASP A 130 9.17 6.06 -19.03
CA ASP A 130 8.51 7.35 -19.24
C ASP A 130 7.56 7.76 -18.10
N GLU A 131 7.32 6.86 -17.15
CA GLU A 131 6.43 7.09 -16.01
C GLU A 131 7.19 7.46 -14.73
N TRP A 132 6.50 8.17 -13.84
CA TRP A 132 7.00 8.40 -12.48
C TRP A 132 7.00 7.09 -11.68
N PRO A 133 7.94 6.89 -10.74
CA PRO A 133 7.95 5.71 -9.89
C PRO A 133 6.64 5.57 -9.09
N ASP A 134 6.20 4.33 -8.87
CA ASP A 134 5.16 4.04 -7.90
C ASP A 134 5.64 4.49 -6.52
N ALA A 135 4.76 5.13 -5.77
CA ALA A 135 5.08 5.66 -4.45
C ALA A 135 4.01 5.25 -3.42
N THR A 136 4.46 4.72 -2.29
CA THR A 136 3.66 4.66 -1.07
C THR A 136 4.35 5.50 -0.01
N PHE A 137 3.61 6.37 0.65
CA PHE A 137 4.10 7.14 1.79
C PHE A 137 3.14 6.98 2.96
N GLU A 138 3.62 6.35 4.03
CA GLU A 138 2.84 5.98 5.21
C GLU A 138 3.40 6.73 6.42
N ASN A 139 2.52 7.31 7.23
CA ASN A 139 2.88 8.09 8.39
C ASN A 139 1.95 7.71 9.53
N ILE A 140 2.51 7.35 10.68
CA ILE A 140 1.79 6.96 11.88
C ILE A 140 2.32 7.80 13.03
N VAL A 141 1.43 8.53 13.69
CA VAL A 141 1.68 9.22 14.95
C VAL A 141 0.94 8.46 16.04
N ALA A 142 1.67 7.66 16.81
CA ALA A 142 1.13 6.87 17.91
C ALA A 142 1.35 7.59 19.24
N MET A 143 0.28 7.86 19.97
CA MET A 143 0.27 8.64 21.20
C MET A 143 -0.30 7.84 22.35
N ASN A 144 0.48 7.67 23.42
CA ASN A 144 -0.04 7.18 24.69
C ASN A 144 -0.52 8.38 25.51
N VAL A 145 -1.83 8.59 25.59
CA VAL A 145 -2.40 9.70 26.36
C VAL A 145 -2.18 9.46 27.85
N ASN A 146 -2.39 8.22 28.30
CA ASN A 146 -2.09 7.72 29.64
C ASN A 146 -2.04 6.18 29.63
N ASP A 147 -1.86 5.55 30.79
CA ASP A 147 -1.70 4.10 30.94
C ASP A 147 -2.85 3.24 30.38
N TRP A 148 -4.04 3.82 30.16
CA TRP A 148 -5.21 3.09 29.66
C TRP A 148 -5.75 3.63 28.33
N LEU A 149 -5.27 4.78 27.83
CA LEU A 149 -5.78 5.44 26.63
C LEU A 149 -4.67 5.69 25.62
N GLY A 150 -4.84 5.15 24.42
CA GLY A 150 -3.99 5.39 23.26
C GLY A 150 -4.76 6.05 22.11
N VAL A 151 -4.07 6.86 21.31
CA VAL A 151 -4.59 7.47 20.08
C VAL A 151 -3.55 7.32 18.99
N ASP A 152 -3.97 6.77 17.84
CA ASP A 152 -3.11 6.66 16.66
C ASP A 152 -3.73 7.46 15.51
N PHE A 153 -2.92 8.28 14.87
CA PHE A 153 -3.26 8.92 13.60
C PHE A 153 -2.40 8.32 12.48
N GLU A 154 -3.05 7.81 11.44
CA GLU A 154 -2.41 7.25 10.25
C GLU A 154 -2.79 8.06 9.01
N LEU A 155 -1.78 8.45 8.24
CA LEU A 155 -1.91 9.02 6.90
C LEU A 155 -1.12 8.17 5.92
N THR A 156 -1.81 7.58 4.95
CA THR A 156 -1.22 6.83 3.85
C THR A 156 -1.56 7.51 2.53
N THR A 157 -0.55 7.76 1.70
CA THR A 157 -0.75 8.17 0.31
C THR A 157 -0.17 7.13 -0.64
N LEU A 158 -0.89 6.84 -1.72
CA LEU A 158 -0.50 5.90 -2.76
C LEU A 158 -0.58 6.57 -4.13
N TYR A 159 0.47 6.42 -4.92
CA TYR A 159 0.52 6.83 -6.31
C TYR A 159 1.01 5.64 -7.15
N ASP A 160 0.18 5.21 -8.09
CA ASP A 160 0.44 4.10 -9.01
C ASP A 160 -0.38 4.35 -10.29
N ARG A 161 0.31 4.67 -11.39
CA ARG A 161 -0.30 5.01 -12.68
C ARG A 161 -1.05 3.85 -13.32
N ASP A 162 -0.77 2.61 -12.92
CA ASP A 162 -1.52 1.45 -13.41
C ASP A 162 -2.92 1.34 -12.81
N ILE A 163 -3.16 2.04 -11.69
CA ILE A 163 -4.39 1.96 -10.92
C ILE A 163 -5.19 3.25 -11.05
N SER A 164 -4.53 4.41 -10.93
CA SER A 164 -5.19 5.72 -11.06
C SER A 164 -4.19 6.79 -11.44
N ASP A 165 -4.66 7.77 -12.23
CA ASP A 165 -3.92 9.00 -12.52
C ASP A 165 -3.88 9.98 -11.32
N GLU A 166 -4.68 9.71 -10.29
CA GLU A 166 -4.83 10.55 -9.10
C GLU A 166 -4.06 10.00 -7.90
N LEU A 167 -3.65 10.90 -7.00
CA LEU A 167 -3.06 10.52 -5.72
C LEU A 167 -4.16 9.99 -4.79
N GLN A 168 -4.03 8.74 -4.36
CA GLN A 168 -4.95 8.15 -3.38
C GLN A 168 -4.50 8.49 -1.97
N VAL A 169 -5.44 8.92 -1.12
CA VAL A 169 -5.19 9.31 0.27
C VAL A 169 -6.09 8.51 1.19
N LYS A 170 -5.52 7.96 2.26
CA LYS A 170 -6.23 7.24 3.32
C LYS A 170 -5.82 7.83 4.66
N GLU A 171 -6.81 8.20 5.46
CA GLU A 171 -6.65 8.73 6.81
C GLU A 171 -7.39 7.86 7.81
N ILE A 172 -6.76 7.53 8.92
CA ILE A 172 -7.38 6.76 10.00
C ILE A 172 -7.03 7.44 11.34
N LEU A 173 -8.06 7.66 12.16
CA LEU A 173 -7.90 8.04 13.56
C LEU A 173 -8.43 6.89 14.42
N SER A 174 -7.56 6.29 15.21
CA SER A 174 -7.87 5.18 16.11
C SER A 174 -7.78 5.63 17.55
N VAL A 175 -8.72 5.17 18.38
CA VAL A 175 -8.69 5.37 19.84
C VAL A 175 -8.74 3.99 20.50
N GLY A 176 -7.74 3.68 21.31
CA GLY A 176 -7.60 2.41 22.02
C GLY A 176 -7.79 2.59 23.52
N VAL A 177 -8.53 1.67 24.14
CA VAL A 177 -8.72 1.62 25.60
C VAL A 177 -8.24 0.28 26.13
N THR A 178 -7.33 0.30 27.11
CA THR A 178 -6.82 -0.89 27.79
C THR A 178 -7.55 -1.07 29.12
N LEU A 179 -8.20 -2.23 29.29
CA LEU A 179 -8.85 -2.62 30.55
C LEU A 179 -7.99 -3.68 31.24
N VAL A 180 -7.50 -3.36 32.44
CA VAL A 180 -6.78 -4.32 33.29
C VAL A 180 -7.75 -4.88 34.33
N PHE A 181 -8.00 -6.19 34.29
CA PHE A 181 -8.81 -6.91 35.27
C PHE A 181 -7.92 -7.55 36.32
N LEU A 182 -8.33 -7.44 37.60
CA LEU A 182 -7.67 -8.05 38.77
C LEU A 182 -8.17 -9.48 39.01
#